data_AF-A0A847C421-F1
#
_entry.id   AF-A0A847C421-F1
#
_cell.length_a   1.000
_cell.length_b   1.000
_cell.length_c   1.000
_cell.angle_alpha   90.00
_cell.angle_beta   90.00
_cell.angle_gamma   90.00
#
_symmetry.space_group_name_H-M   'P 1'
#
loop_
_entity.id
_entity.type
_entity.pdbx_description
1 polymer ?
#
loop_
_entity_poly.entity_id
_entity_poly.type
_entity_poly.pdbx_seq_one_letter_code
_entity_poly.pdbx_strand_id
1 'polypeptide(L)'
;EKNHAKRGAHYLRTLGYEKTAYIIENHHEDIINLDAQIDERIILQLADKLVIEDRIVTLNERFAESYQKCETQEAKNMHGKRFELAVLAAKKLNEICGKSLIKI
;
A
#
# COMPACT_ATOMS: atom_id res chain seq x y z
N GLU A 1 -1.76 -9.00 12.89
CA GLU A 1 -2.32 -10.34 12.61
C GLU A 1 -1.58 -11.02 11.44
N LYS A 2 -1.08 -12.24 11.63
CA LYS A 2 -0.42 -13.01 10.55
C LYS A 2 -1.49 -13.47 9.54
N ASN A 3 -1.17 -13.44 8.24
CA ASN A 3 -2.07 -13.87 7.16
C ASN A 3 -3.44 -13.14 7.09
N HIS A 4 -3.55 -11.92 7.63
CA HIS A 4 -4.82 -11.18 7.68
C HIS A 4 -5.43 -10.93 6.29
N ALA A 5 -4.60 -10.66 5.27
CA ALA A 5 -5.04 -10.50 3.88
C ALA A 5 -5.80 -11.73 3.37
N LYS A 6 -5.23 -12.93 3.55
CA LYS A 6 -5.84 -14.21 3.14
C LYS A 6 -7.11 -14.53 3.93
N ARG A 7 -7.10 -14.28 5.25
CA ARG A 7 -8.27 -14.50 6.11
C ARG A 7 -9.43 -13.57 5.74
N GLY A 8 -9.13 -12.29 5.51
CA GLY A 8 -10.12 -11.30 5.05
C GLY A 8 -10.69 -11.67 3.69
N ALA A 9 -9.84 -12.05 2.73
CA ALA A 9 -10.27 -12.51 1.42
C ALA A 9 -11.18 -13.73 1.51
N HIS A 10 -10.82 -14.75 2.31
CA HIS A 10 -11.66 -15.93 2.52
C HIS A 10 -13.05 -15.56 3.03
N TYR A 11 -13.14 -14.72 4.06
CA TYR A 11 -14.42 -14.25 4.58
C TYR A 11 -15.26 -13.53 3.52
N LEU A 12 -14.64 -12.66 2.71
CA LEU A 12 -15.34 -11.97 1.63
C LEU A 12 -15.86 -12.94 0.55
N ARG A 13 -15.13 -14.01 0.24
CA ARG A 13 -15.62 -15.07 -0.67
C ARG A 13 -16.82 -15.79 -0.10
N THR A 14 -16.84 -16.09 1.21
CA THR A 14 -18.01 -16.72 1.85
C THR A 14 -19.28 -15.87 1.77
N LEU A 15 -19.13 -14.55 1.59
CA LEU A 15 -20.22 -13.60 1.41
C LEU A 15 -20.55 -13.32 -0.08
N GLY A 16 -19.82 -13.93 -1.02
CA GLY A 16 -20.01 -13.74 -2.47
C GLY A 16 -19.26 -12.57 -3.10
N TYR A 17 -18.33 -11.92 -2.37
CA TYR A 17 -17.57 -10.77 -2.87
C TYR A 17 -16.24 -11.16 -3.52
N GLU A 18 -16.28 -11.93 -4.60
CA GLU A 18 -15.07 -12.49 -5.25
C GLU A 18 -14.06 -11.43 -5.71
N LYS A 19 -14.53 -10.36 -6.37
CA LYS A 19 -13.65 -9.28 -6.87
C LYS A 19 -12.93 -8.57 -5.71
N THR A 20 -13.68 -8.22 -4.65
CA THR A 20 -13.11 -7.56 -3.47
C THR A 20 -12.17 -8.47 -2.71
N ALA A 21 -12.50 -9.77 -2.60
CA ALA A 21 -11.62 -10.76 -2.01
C ALA A 21 -10.27 -10.85 -2.74
N TYR A 22 -10.27 -10.81 -4.07
CA TYR A 22 -9.04 -10.79 -4.86
C TYR A 22 -8.18 -9.54 -4.57
N ILE A 23 -8.80 -8.36 -4.46
CA ILE A 23 -8.07 -7.12 -4.13
C ILE A 23 -7.44 -7.23 -2.73
N ILE A 24 -8.23 -7.68 -1.74
CA ILE A 24 -7.81 -7.83 -0.34
C ILE A 24 -6.75 -8.92 -0.18
N GLU A 25 -6.76 -9.98 -0.99
CA GLU A 25 -5.73 -11.01 -0.88
C GLU A 25 -4.35 -10.51 -1.33
N ASN A 26 -4.32 -9.62 -2.32
CA ASN A 26 -3.11 -9.24 -3.04
C ASN A 26 -2.59 -7.82 -2.73
N HIS A 27 -3.24 -7.06 -1.84
CA HIS A 27 -2.85 -5.67 -1.53
C HIS A 27 -1.47 -5.50 -0.86
N HIS A 28 -0.87 -6.58 -0.36
CA HIS A 28 0.47 -6.56 0.21
C HIS A 28 1.58 -6.86 -0.81
N GLU A 29 1.23 -7.22 -2.05
CA GLU A 29 2.23 -7.46 -3.10
C GLU A 29 3.06 -6.19 -3.35
N ASP A 30 4.37 -6.36 -3.55
CA ASP A 30 5.24 -5.24 -3.86
C ASP A 30 4.82 -4.62 -5.22
N ILE A 31 4.87 -3.29 -5.31
CA ILE A 31 4.58 -2.56 -6.54
C ILE A 31 5.74 -2.81 -7.52
N ILE A 32 5.63 -3.83 -8.35
CA ILE A 32 6.76 -4.24 -9.21
C ILE A 32 6.80 -3.46 -10.53
N ASN A 33 5.65 -2.93 -11.00
CA ASN A 33 5.56 -2.23 -12.28
C ASN A 33 4.54 -1.08 -12.22
N LEU A 34 5.03 0.15 -12.29
CA LEU A 34 4.20 1.36 -12.35
C LEU A 34 3.93 1.83 -13.78
N ASP A 35 4.53 1.23 -14.80
CA ASP A 35 4.11 1.43 -16.19
C ASP A 35 2.78 0.71 -16.45
N ALA A 36 2.51 -0.37 -15.71
CA ALA A 36 1.17 -0.93 -15.60
C ALA A 36 0.21 0.13 -14.98
N GLN A 37 -1.02 0.16 -15.48
CA GLN A 37 -2.06 1.07 -15.03
C GLN A 37 -2.28 0.94 -13.50
N ILE A 38 -2.54 2.06 -12.81
CA ILE A 38 -2.90 2.03 -11.38
C ILE A 38 -4.22 1.26 -11.23
N ASP A 39 -4.23 0.21 -10.42
CA ASP A 39 -5.41 -0.60 -10.13
C ASP A 39 -5.85 -0.47 -8.65
N GLU A 40 -6.95 -1.13 -8.30
CA GLU A 40 -7.54 -1.05 -6.96
C GLU A 40 -6.62 -1.60 -5.86
N ARG A 41 -5.70 -2.52 -6.20
CA ARG A 41 -4.75 -3.09 -5.23
C ARG A 41 -3.73 -2.04 -4.81
N ILE A 42 -3.19 -1.29 -5.78
CA ILE A 42 -2.25 -0.20 -5.52
C ILE A 42 -2.94 0.91 -4.72
N ILE A 43 -4.20 1.23 -5.06
CA ILE A 43 -4.98 2.23 -4.33
C ILE A 43 -5.16 1.80 -2.87
N LEU A 44 -5.57 0.55 -2.62
CA LEU A 44 -5.73 0.02 -1.26
C LEU A 44 -4.41 0.00 -0.50
N GLN A 45 -3.32 -0.43 -1.14
CA GLN A 45 -1.99 -0.47 -0.53
C GLN A 45 -1.48 0.91 -0.13
N LEU A 46 -1.80 1.96 -0.90
CA LEU A 46 -1.50 3.35 -0.57
C LEU A 46 -2.38 3.83 0.58
N ALA A 47 -3.68 3.54 0.56
CA ALA A 47 -4.59 3.90 1.65
C ALA A 47 -4.10 3.35 2.99
N ASP A 48 -3.66 2.09 3.03
CA ASP A 48 -3.08 1.47 4.22
C ASP A 48 -1.82 2.17 4.72
N LYS A 49 -1.05 2.82 3.84
CA LYS A 49 0.17 3.58 4.18
C LYS A 49 -0.11 5.01 4.62
N LEU A 50 -1.32 5.50 4.39
CA LEU A 50 -1.74 6.85 4.78
C LEU A 50 -2.48 6.88 6.12
N VAL A 51 -2.48 5.75 6.84
CA VAL A 51 -3.09 5.65 8.16
C VAL A 51 -2.08 5.03 9.13
N ILE A 52 -1.93 5.60 10.32
CA ILE A 52 -1.31 4.95 11.46
C ILE A 52 -2.36 4.88 12.54
N GLU A 53 -2.75 3.67 12.93
CA GLU A 53 -3.86 3.40 13.85
C GLU A 53 -5.15 4.13 13.41
N ASP A 54 -5.51 5.22 14.06
CA ASP A 54 -6.71 6.03 13.83
C ASP A 54 -6.42 7.38 13.15
N ARG A 55 -5.15 7.66 12.82
CA ARG A 55 -4.71 8.95 12.26
C ARG A 55 -4.33 8.85 10.80
N ILE A 56 -4.82 9.78 9.98
CA ILE A 56 -4.32 9.99 8.62
C ILE A 56 -2.94 10.67 8.65
N VAL A 57 -1.98 10.12 7.91
CA VAL A 57 -0.59 10.54 7.87
C VAL A 57 -0.07 10.69 6.44
N THR A 58 1.05 11.37 6.26
CA THR A 58 1.75 11.40 4.97
C THR A 58 2.60 10.14 4.75
N LEU A 59 3.03 9.90 3.50
CA LEU A 59 3.96 8.81 3.22
C LEU A 59 5.28 8.99 3.97
N ASN A 60 5.81 10.21 4.03
CA ASN A 60 7.01 10.53 4.80
C ASN A 60 6.86 10.15 6.27
N GLU A 61 5.77 10.54 6.93
CA GLU A 61 5.50 10.20 8.32
C GLU A 61 5.44 8.67 8.52
N ARG A 62 4.67 7.96 7.68
CA ARG A 62 4.53 6.50 7.78
C ARG A 62 5.85 5.76 7.57
N PHE A 63 6.61 6.16 6.55
CA PHE A 63 7.87 5.50 6.24
C PHE A 63 8.95 5.83 7.27
N ALA A 64 8.99 7.03 7.82
CA ALA A 64 9.88 7.38 8.93
C ALA A 64 9.61 6.53 10.18
N GLU A 65 8.34 6.32 10.56
CA GLU A 65 7.97 5.49 11.72
C GLU A 65 8.37 4.02 11.50
N SER A 66 8.07 3.46 10.32
CA SER A 66 8.40 2.06 10.02
C SER A 66 9.90 1.81 9.80
N TYR A 67 10.66 2.81 9.37
CA TYR A 67 12.12 2.70 9.18
C TYR A 67 12.86 2.37 10.48
N GLN A 68 12.33 2.81 11.63
CA GLN A 68 12.90 2.52 12.95
C GLN A 68 12.96 1.01 13.26
N LYS A 69 12.13 0.21 12.56
CA LYS A 69 12.04 -1.25 12.72
C LYS A 69 13.01 -1.99 11.77
N CYS A 70 13.75 -1.28 10.91
CA CYS A 70 14.69 -1.85 9.94
C CYS A 70 16.11 -1.93 10.53
N GLU A 71 16.45 -3.08 11.11
CA GLU A 71 17.73 -3.28 11.80
C GLU A 71 18.90 -3.61 10.85
N THR A 72 18.62 -4.31 9.74
CA THR A 72 19.65 -4.77 8.80
C THR A 72 19.76 -3.86 7.57
N GLN A 73 20.92 -3.87 6.90
CA GLN A 73 21.10 -3.11 5.65
C GLN A 73 20.14 -3.58 4.55
N GLU A 74 19.87 -4.89 4.49
CA GLU A 74 18.90 -5.45 3.56
C GLU A 74 17.49 -4.91 3.82
N ALA A 75 17.06 -4.88 5.10
CA ALA A 75 15.76 -4.32 5.48
C ALA A 75 15.65 -2.84 5.11
N LYS A 76 16.71 -2.05 5.35
CA LYS A 76 16.77 -0.63 4.96
C LYS A 76 16.68 -0.43 3.45
N ASN A 77 17.39 -1.24 2.68
CA ASN A 77 17.35 -1.18 1.20
C ASN A 77 15.96 -1.52 0.65
N MET A 78 15.34 -2.59 1.18
CA MET A 78 13.98 -2.98 0.79
C MET A 78 12.93 -1.93 1.19
N HIS A 79 13.09 -1.33 2.37
CA HIS A 79 12.25 -0.23 2.83
C HIS A 79 12.35 0.99 1.91
N GLY A 80 13.56 1.39 1.53
CA GLY A 80 13.80 2.48 0.58
C GLY A 80 13.14 2.24 -0.78
N LYS A 81 13.30 1.05 -1.36
CA LYS A 81 12.64 0.68 -2.62
C LYS A 81 11.11 0.79 -2.52
N ARG A 82 10.52 0.30 -1.42
CA ARG A 82 9.08 0.40 -1.18
C ARG A 82 8.61 1.84 -1.03
N PHE A 83 9.44 2.69 -0.43
CA PHE A 83 9.15 4.12 -0.31
C PHE A 83 9.13 4.80 -1.67
N GLU A 84 10.16 4.59 -2.49
CA GLU A 84 10.25 5.13 -3.85
C GLU A 84 9.04 4.74 -4.70
N LEU A 85 8.67 3.45 -4.66
CA LEU A 85 7.50 2.94 -5.38
C LEU A 85 6.19 3.56 -4.89
N ALA A 86 6.01 3.70 -3.57
CA ALA A 86 4.81 4.34 -3.01
C ALA A 86 4.71 5.82 -3.42
N VAL A 87 5.84 6.53 -3.45
CA VAL A 87 5.89 7.94 -3.90
C VAL A 87 5.53 8.04 -5.38
N LEU A 88 6.08 7.19 -6.23
CA LEU A 88 5.76 7.18 -7.65
C LEU A 88 4.28 6.85 -7.90
N ALA A 89 3.72 5.86 -7.19
CA ALA A 89 2.32 5.51 -7.26
C ALA A 89 1.41 6.68 -6.82
N ALA A 90 1.77 7.36 -5.73
CA ALA A 90 1.03 8.52 -5.23
C ALA A 90 1.04 9.69 -6.22
N LYS A 91 2.19 9.96 -6.85
CA LYS A 91 2.30 10.98 -7.92
C LYS A 91 1.40 10.63 -9.11
N LYS A 92 1.49 9.41 -9.62
CA LYS A 92 0.66 8.94 -10.74
C LYS A 92 -0.84 9.02 -10.41
N LEU A 93 -1.24 8.69 -9.18
CA LEU A 93 -2.64 8.81 -8.76
C LEU A 93 -3.09 10.28 -8.68
N ASN A 94 -2.26 11.16 -8.12
CA ASN A 94 -2.55 12.61 -8.08
C ASN A 94 -2.70 13.19 -9.49
N GLU A 95 -1.87 12.75 -10.45
CA GLU A 95 -1.96 13.11 -11.86
C GLU A 95 -3.26 12.62 -12.50
N ILE A 96 -3.60 11.34 -12.34
CA ILE A 96 -4.86 10.75 -12.85
C ILE A 96 -6.08 11.50 -12.31
N CYS A 97 -6.06 11.88 -11.03
CA CYS A 97 -7.16 12.58 -10.38
C CYS A 97 -7.17 14.11 -10.64
N GLY A 98 -6.12 14.66 -11.26
CA GLY A 98 -5.98 16.10 -11.49
C GLY A 98 -5.92 16.96 -10.22
N LYS A 99 -5.58 16.37 -9.07
CA LYS A 99 -5.49 17.07 -7.78
C LYS A 99 -4.55 16.35 -6.81
N SER A 100 -4.00 17.11 -5.86
CA SER A 100 -3.16 16.57 -4.79
C SER A 100 -4.02 15.86 -3.73
N LEU A 101 -4.34 14.58 -3.97
CA LEU A 101 -5.07 13.72 -3.04
C LEU A 101 -4.15 13.15 -1.96
N ILE A 102 -3.01 12.60 -2.39
CA ILE A 102 -2.06 11.95 -1.51
C ILE A 102 -0.93 12.93 -1.18
N LYS A 103 -0.76 13.20 0.11
CA LYS A 103 0.37 13.97 0.65
C LYS A 103 1.56 13.03 0.86
N ILE A 104 2.67 13.36 0.22
CA ILE A 104 3.94 12.63 0.32
C ILE A 104 4.69 13.12 1.54
#